data_AF-A0A9N9C5V0-F1
#
_entry.id   AF-A0A9N9C5V0-F1
#
_cell.length_a   1.000
_cell.length_b   1.000
_cell.length_c   1.000
_cell.angle_alpha   90.00
_cell.angle_beta   90.00
_cell.angle_gamma   90.00
#
_symmetry.space_group_name_H-M   'P 1'
#
loop_
_entity.id
_entity.type
_entity.pdbx_description
1 polymer ?
#
loop_
_entity_poly.entity_id
_entity_poly.type
_entity_poly.pdbx_seq_one_letter_code
_entity_poly.pdbx_strand_id
1 'polypeptide(L)'
;MLGIYNGAVIIYELPYRDHEAAHADFTTQFLSAFANLPRQDRVSYTAAPTCWDSERSSAKQPDTSFVPKCLPKPSPHPSDAQGNPWPTVVCEVARSQSLSHILQKVNSFWLAPNRSEDVIVLKLWSWDNERNTNGRPLRRFTCYKFCRQASLLAGQAQGNFWPVQTLEFGTIDGNNAPYNGCSAPGMRTVTITPACAYQGCTPPYPLSVNVVIDLFDIQQAIFEAQ
;
A
#
# COMPACT_ATOMS: atom_id res chain seq x y z
N MET A 1 -8.67 4.31 -8.72
CA MET A 1 -7.75 5.40 -8.29
C MET A 1 -7.92 6.71 -9.09
N LEU A 2 -7.98 7.85 -8.40
CA LEU A 2 -8.15 9.19 -8.98
C LEU A 2 -7.05 10.16 -8.50
N GLY A 3 -6.73 11.15 -9.32
CA GLY A 3 -5.90 12.29 -8.93
C GLY A 3 -6.37 13.58 -9.55
N ILE A 4 -5.93 14.69 -8.97
CA ILE A 4 -6.15 16.04 -9.51
C ILE A 4 -4.78 16.64 -9.78
N TYR A 5 -4.62 17.28 -10.94
CA TYR A 5 -3.39 17.99 -11.30
C TYR A 5 -3.75 19.28 -12.04
N ASN A 6 -3.35 20.44 -11.52
CA ASN A 6 -3.68 21.75 -12.09
C ASN A 6 -5.18 21.93 -12.39
N GLY A 7 -6.04 21.46 -11.49
CA GLY A 7 -7.51 21.54 -11.64
C GLY A 7 -8.12 20.48 -12.58
N ALA A 8 -7.32 19.70 -13.30
CA ALA A 8 -7.81 18.59 -14.12
C ALA A 8 -7.96 17.31 -13.28
N VAL A 9 -9.10 16.64 -13.43
CA VAL A 9 -9.34 15.30 -12.85
C VAL A 9 -8.72 14.25 -13.77
N ILE A 10 -7.84 13.42 -13.20
CA ILE A 10 -7.20 12.29 -13.89
C ILE A 10 -7.72 11.00 -13.27
N ILE A 11 -8.39 10.19 -14.07
CA ILE A 11 -8.77 8.82 -13.70
C ILE A 11 -7.61 7.92 -14.11
N TYR A 12 -6.94 7.33 -13.12
CA TYR A 12 -5.81 6.44 -13.37
C TYR A 12 -6.26 4.99 -13.58
N GLU A 13 -7.32 4.59 -12.89
CA GLU A 13 -7.87 3.24 -12.93
C GLU A 13 -9.30 3.23 -12.38
N LEU A 14 -10.19 2.48 -13.02
CA LEU A 14 -11.49 2.12 -12.46
C LEU A 14 -11.34 0.80 -11.69
N PRO A 15 -11.83 0.71 -10.44
CA PRO A 15 -11.73 -0.50 -9.65
C PRO A 15 -12.48 -1.65 -10.33
N TYR A 16 -11.89 -2.84 -10.28
CA TYR A 16 -12.48 -4.10 -10.71
C TYR A 16 -12.53 -5.07 -9.54
N ARG A 17 -13.25 -6.20 -9.66
CA ARG A 17 -13.47 -7.09 -8.51
C ARG A 17 -12.19 -7.61 -7.86
N ASP A 18 -11.15 -7.91 -8.65
CA ASP A 18 -9.85 -8.32 -8.14
C ASP A 18 -9.11 -7.19 -7.40
N HIS A 19 -9.24 -5.96 -7.89
CA HIS A 19 -8.73 -4.77 -7.20
C HIS A 19 -9.41 -4.59 -5.83
N GLU A 20 -10.74 -4.67 -5.79
CA GLU A 20 -11.52 -4.54 -4.55
C GLU A 20 -11.28 -5.70 -3.57
N ALA A 21 -11.02 -6.91 -4.06
CA ALA A 21 -10.64 -8.02 -3.20
C ALA A 21 -9.26 -7.79 -2.57
N ALA A 22 -8.28 -7.34 -3.37
CA ALA A 22 -6.91 -7.15 -2.92
C ALA A 22 -6.79 -6.08 -1.81
N HIS A 23 -7.37 -4.89 -2.00
CA HIS A 23 -7.27 -3.83 -0.98
C HIS A 23 -8.13 -4.15 0.26
N ALA A 24 -9.26 -4.87 0.13
CA ALA A 24 -10.11 -5.23 1.24
C ALA A 24 -9.43 -6.26 2.15
N ASP A 25 -8.79 -7.28 1.57
CA ASP A 25 -8.05 -8.29 2.32
C ASP A 25 -6.82 -7.69 2.99
N PHE A 26 -6.04 -6.87 2.27
CA PHE A 26 -4.94 -6.08 2.86
C PHE A 26 -5.41 -5.26 4.07
N THR A 27 -6.53 -4.54 3.91
CA THR A 27 -7.09 -3.68 4.97
C THR A 27 -7.51 -4.50 6.19
N THR A 28 -8.13 -5.66 5.96
CA THR A 28 -8.55 -6.58 7.03
C THR A 28 -7.35 -7.09 7.82
N GLN A 29 -6.34 -7.61 7.12
CA GLN A 29 -5.11 -8.09 7.76
C GLN A 29 -4.41 -6.97 8.54
N PHE A 30 -4.23 -5.80 7.94
CA PHE A 30 -3.57 -4.67 8.59
C PHE A 30 -4.28 -4.23 9.87
N LEU A 31 -5.60 -4.04 9.82
CA LEU A 31 -6.39 -3.59 10.98
C LEU A 31 -6.46 -4.65 12.08
N SER A 32 -6.40 -5.94 11.73
CA SER A 32 -6.43 -7.04 12.71
C SER A 32 -5.27 -6.97 13.70
N ALA A 33 -4.10 -6.49 13.28
CA ALA A 33 -2.93 -6.32 14.14
C ALA A 33 -3.17 -5.31 15.28
N PHE A 34 -4.16 -4.42 15.16
CA PHE A 34 -4.51 -3.41 16.16
C PHE A 34 -5.76 -3.78 16.97
N ALA A 35 -6.38 -4.93 16.71
CA ALA A 35 -7.69 -5.29 17.27
C ALA A 35 -7.72 -5.34 18.81
N ASN A 36 -6.61 -5.72 19.43
CA ASN A 36 -6.47 -5.84 20.88
C ASN A 36 -6.01 -4.55 21.57
N LEU A 37 -5.72 -3.48 20.82
CA LEU A 37 -5.26 -2.22 21.39
C LEU A 37 -6.44 -1.34 21.85
N PRO A 38 -6.26 -0.47 22.87
CA PRO A 38 -7.24 0.58 23.19
C PRO A 38 -7.52 1.48 21.98
N ARG A 39 -8.73 2.04 21.89
CA ARG A 39 -9.18 2.78 20.70
C ARG A 39 -8.22 3.91 20.30
N GLN A 40 -7.62 4.61 21.26
CA GLN A 40 -6.70 5.75 21.07
C GLN A 40 -5.32 5.33 20.55
N ASP A 41 -4.96 4.06 20.76
CA ASP A 41 -3.67 3.50 20.38
C ASP A 41 -3.73 2.83 19.00
N ARG A 42 -4.92 2.74 18.40
CA ARG A 42 -5.10 2.17 17.05
C ARG A 42 -4.77 3.19 15.96
N VAL A 43 -4.66 2.66 14.75
CA VAL A 43 -4.76 3.43 13.51
C VAL A 43 -6.23 3.66 13.13
N SER A 44 -6.49 4.77 12.44
CA SER A 44 -7.75 5.04 11.76
C SER A 44 -7.63 4.59 10.31
N TYR A 45 -8.58 3.78 9.86
CA TYR A 45 -8.78 3.52 8.44
C TYR A 45 -9.44 4.75 7.81
N THR A 46 -8.74 5.43 6.92
CA THR A 46 -9.23 6.64 6.25
C THR A 46 -9.77 6.37 4.84
N ALA A 47 -9.79 5.11 4.41
CA ALA A 47 -10.14 4.71 3.04
C ALA A 47 -9.28 5.46 2.01
N ALA A 48 -9.92 6.18 1.09
CA ALA A 48 -9.31 6.90 -0.01
C ALA A 48 -9.41 8.43 0.18
N PRO A 49 -8.84 9.03 1.26
CA PRO A 49 -8.93 10.45 1.47
C PRO A 49 -8.17 11.18 0.36
N THR A 50 -8.71 12.31 -0.10
CA THR A 50 -7.99 13.19 -1.01
C THR A 50 -6.89 13.89 -0.23
N CYS A 51 -5.64 13.47 -0.44
CA CYS A 51 -4.48 14.18 0.09
C CYS A 51 -4.05 15.25 -0.92
N TRP A 52 -3.79 16.46 -0.43
CA TRP A 52 -3.46 17.64 -1.22
C TRP A 52 -2.02 18.08 -0.99
N ASP A 53 -1.29 18.22 -2.08
CA ASP A 53 0.02 18.83 -2.17
C ASP A 53 -0.15 20.27 -2.67
N SER A 54 -0.16 21.23 -1.75
CA SER A 54 -0.34 22.64 -2.07
C SER A 54 0.81 23.24 -2.87
N GLU A 55 2.04 22.77 -2.65
CA GLU A 55 3.22 23.27 -3.36
C GLU A 55 3.16 22.91 -4.84
N ARG A 56 2.60 21.74 -5.17
CA ARG A 56 2.50 21.24 -6.54
C ARG A 56 1.11 21.33 -7.15
N SER A 57 0.15 21.95 -6.45
CA SER A 57 -1.26 22.03 -6.88
C SER A 57 -1.81 20.66 -7.35
N SER A 58 -1.50 19.61 -6.59
CA SER A 58 -1.74 18.22 -6.95
C SER A 58 -2.46 17.49 -5.82
N ALA A 59 -3.44 16.67 -6.15
CA ALA A 59 -4.11 15.79 -5.21
C ALA A 59 -4.02 14.34 -5.65
N LYS A 60 -3.95 13.42 -4.70
CA LYS A 60 -4.08 11.97 -4.94
C LYS A 60 -4.96 11.33 -3.89
N GLN A 61 -5.70 10.33 -4.31
CA GLN A 61 -6.38 9.39 -3.44
C GLN A 61 -5.61 8.06 -3.45
N PRO A 62 -5.35 7.47 -2.27
CA PRO A 62 -4.86 6.10 -2.18
C PRO A 62 -6.03 5.11 -2.33
N ASP A 63 -5.76 3.85 -2.66
CA ASP A 63 -6.82 2.81 -2.61
C ASP A 63 -7.17 2.42 -1.16
N THR A 64 -6.19 2.44 -0.26
CA THR A 64 -6.40 2.36 1.19
C THR A 64 -5.29 3.06 1.97
N SER A 65 -5.62 3.61 3.13
CA SER A 65 -4.69 4.41 3.94
C SER A 65 -5.00 4.38 5.43
N PHE A 66 -3.94 4.54 6.23
CA PHE A 66 -3.99 4.39 7.67
C PHE A 66 -3.25 5.51 8.39
N VAL A 67 -3.91 6.08 9.40
CA VAL A 67 -3.42 7.22 10.18
C VAL A 67 -3.43 6.86 11.67
N PRO A 68 -2.29 6.87 12.38
CA PRO A 68 -2.26 6.68 13.83
C PRO A 68 -3.07 7.73 14.56
N LYS A 69 -3.86 7.33 15.55
CA LYS A 69 -4.71 8.26 16.30
C LYS A 69 -3.95 9.15 17.28
N CYS A 70 -2.71 8.78 17.62
CA CYS A 70 -1.80 9.60 18.41
C CYS A 70 -1.26 10.83 17.66
N LEU A 71 -1.44 10.93 16.34
CA LEU A 71 -0.98 12.09 15.60
C LEU A 71 -1.80 13.34 15.94
N PRO A 72 -1.14 14.51 16.04
CA PRO A 72 -1.80 15.75 16.40
C PRO A 72 -2.81 16.19 15.33
N LYS A 73 -3.89 16.84 15.80
CA LYS A 73 -4.87 17.54 14.97
C LYS A 73 -5.07 18.95 15.54
N PRO A 74 -4.72 20.03 14.81
CA PRO A 74 -4.18 20.02 13.45
C PRO A 74 -2.75 19.48 13.38
N SER A 75 -2.42 18.85 12.25
CA SER A 75 -1.06 18.40 11.93
C SER A 75 -0.15 19.61 11.60
N PRO A 76 1.13 19.62 12.02
CA PRO A 76 2.12 20.59 11.56
C PRO A 76 2.32 20.58 10.04
N HIS A 77 2.09 19.42 9.41
CA HIS A 77 2.14 19.21 7.97
C HIS A 77 0.83 18.53 7.55
N PRO A 78 -0.23 19.31 7.26
CA PRO A 78 -1.53 18.72 6.99
C PRO A 78 -1.60 18.13 5.58
N SER A 79 -2.41 17.08 5.42
CA SER A 79 -2.73 16.44 4.13
C SER A 79 -3.93 17.07 3.45
N ASP A 80 -4.70 17.91 4.16
CA ASP A 80 -5.87 18.61 3.65
C ASP A 80 -6.08 19.96 4.34
N ALA A 81 -7.06 20.72 3.86
CA ALA A 81 -7.41 22.03 4.41
C ALA A 81 -8.05 21.95 5.83
N GLN A 82 -8.44 20.76 6.28
CA GLN A 82 -9.03 20.53 7.60
C GLN A 82 -7.97 20.28 8.68
N GLY A 83 -6.68 20.27 8.30
CA GLY A 83 -5.59 20.05 9.23
C GLY A 83 -5.35 18.58 9.57
N ASN A 84 -5.90 17.64 8.81
CA ASN A 84 -5.66 16.21 9.06
C ASN A 84 -4.19 15.87 8.76
N PRO A 85 -3.57 14.93 9.50
CA PRO A 85 -2.24 14.44 9.19
C PRO A 85 -2.23 13.62 7.90
N TRP A 86 -1.03 13.42 7.32
CA TRP A 86 -0.82 12.44 6.26
C TRP A 86 -0.97 11.01 6.80
N PRO A 87 -1.48 10.05 5.99
CA PRO A 87 -1.38 8.63 6.32
C PRO A 87 0.07 8.20 6.44
N THR A 88 0.38 7.42 7.48
CA THR A 88 1.73 6.86 7.67
C THR A 88 1.93 5.61 6.82
N VAL A 89 0.86 4.85 6.60
CA VAL A 89 0.84 3.67 5.73
C VAL A 89 -0.19 3.87 4.63
N VAL A 90 0.22 3.62 3.39
CA VAL A 90 -0.63 3.62 2.19
C VAL A 90 -0.50 2.27 1.50
N CYS A 91 -1.62 1.73 1.01
CA CYS A 91 -1.58 0.63 0.05
C CYS A 91 -2.31 1.02 -1.24
N GLU A 92 -1.65 0.74 -2.37
CA GLU A 92 -2.12 1.01 -3.73
C GLU A 92 -2.24 -0.32 -4.46
N VAL A 93 -3.36 -0.54 -5.15
CA VAL A 93 -3.57 -1.70 -6.00
C VAL A 93 -3.56 -1.23 -7.44
N ALA A 94 -2.57 -1.68 -8.21
CA ALA A 94 -2.37 -1.23 -9.59
C ALA A 94 -2.67 -2.37 -10.56
N ARG A 95 -3.84 -2.38 -11.20
CA ARG A 95 -4.20 -3.36 -12.25
C ARG A 95 -3.83 -2.83 -13.63
N SER A 96 -4.48 -1.75 -14.07
CA SER A 96 -4.25 -1.13 -15.38
C SER A 96 -3.17 -0.04 -15.32
N GLN A 97 -2.94 0.58 -14.16
CA GLN A 97 -1.88 1.57 -14.03
C GLN A 97 -0.50 0.92 -14.28
N SER A 98 0.33 1.58 -15.11
CA SER A 98 1.68 1.09 -15.40
C SER A 98 2.57 1.12 -14.16
N LEU A 99 3.56 0.21 -14.11
CA LEU A 99 4.51 0.18 -13.00
C LEU A 99 5.27 1.50 -12.87
N SER A 100 5.78 2.04 -13.98
CA SER A 100 6.52 3.32 -13.96
C SER A 100 5.70 4.47 -13.35
N HIS A 101 4.41 4.52 -13.67
CA HIS A 101 3.55 5.58 -13.18
C HIS A 101 3.21 5.45 -11.69
N ILE A 102 2.91 4.24 -11.21
CA ILE A 102 2.70 4.06 -9.77
C ILE A 102 3.99 4.31 -8.98
N LEU A 103 5.15 3.88 -9.49
CA LEU A 103 6.44 4.16 -8.86
C LEU A 103 6.77 5.66 -8.81
N GLN A 104 6.42 6.40 -9.86
CA GLN A 104 6.50 7.86 -9.86
C GLN A 104 5.56 8.46 -8.79
N LYS A 105 4.32 7.97 -8.67
CA LYS A 105 3.37 8.43 -7.64
C LYS A 105 3.92 8.18 -6.24
N VAL A 106 4.44 6.99 -5.96
CA VAL A 106 5.07 6.64 -4.68
C VAL A 106 6.18 7.63 -4.33
N ASN A 107 7.13 7.83 -5.24
CA ASN A 107 8.31 8.65 -4.98
C ASN A 107 8.04 10.15 -4.93
N SER A 108 7.24 10.64 -5.86
CA SER A 108 7.01 12.08 -6.01
C SER A 108 5.89 12.60 -5.11
N PHE A 109 4.96 11.75 -4.67
CA PHE A 109 3.79 12.17 -3.92
C PHE A 109 3.73 11.57 -2.52
N TRP A 110 3.67 10.24 -2.38
CA TRP A 110 3.43 9.59 -1.08
C TRP A 110 4.63 9.68 -0.15
N LEU A 111 5.83 9.42 -0.67
CA LEU A 111 7.07 9.40 0.12
C LEU A 111 7.82 10.74 0.10
N ALA A 112 7.19 11.82 -0.36
CA ALA A 112 7.78 13.14 -0.25
C ALA A 112 7.94 13.52 1.25
N PRO A 113 8.83 14.47 1.60
CA PRO A 113 9.08 14.82 3.00
C PRO A 113 7.80 15.15 3.77
N ASN A 114 7.74 14.70 5.03
CA ASN A 114 6.64 14.94 5.97
C ASN A 114 5.28 14.33 5.57
N ARG A 115 5.29 13.26 4.78
CA ARG A 115 4.08 12.54 4.33
C ARG A 115 4.08 11.09 4.83
N SER A 116 3.83 10.12 3.96
CA SER A 116 3.77 8.70 4.30
C SER A 116 5.16 8.12 4.55
N GLU A 117 5.17 7.05 5.34
CA GLU A 117 6.39 6.37 5.76
C GLU A 117 6.53 5.02 5.03
N ASP A 118 5.48 4.20 5.05
CA ASP A 118 5.40 2.94 4.30
C ASP A 118 4.36 3.05 3.16
N VAL A 119 4.75 2.62 1.96
CA VAL A 119 3.84 2.50 0.81
C VAL A 119 3.95 1.09 0.23
N ILE A 120 2.83 0.39 0.18
CA ILE A 120 2.74 -0.99 -0.33
C ILE A 120 1.98 -0.94 -1.65
N VAL A 121 2.65 -1.32 -2.74
CA VAL A 121 2.03 -1.41 -4.06
C VAL A 121 1.77 -2.87 -4.40
N LEU A 122 0.51 -3.25 -4.57
CA LEU A 122 0.08 -4.53 -5.10
C LEU A 122 -0.16 -4.40 -6.60
N LYS A 123 0.83 -4.80 -7.41
CA LYS A 123 0.72 -4.81 -8.87
C LYS A 123 0.02 -6.09 -9.32
N LEU A 124 -1.20 -5.92 -9.86
CA LEU A 124 -1.92 -6.97 -10.55
C LEU A 124 -1.57 -6.87 -12.04
N TRP A 125 -0.79 -7.81 -12.56
CA TRP A 125 -0.42 -7.80 -13.97
C TRP A 125 -1.60 -8.18 -14.86
N SER A 126 -1.49 -7.82 -16.14
CA SER A 126 -2.47 -8.21 -17.15
C SER A 126 -2.70 -9.72 -17.14
N TRP A 127 -3.95 -10.11 -17.28
CA TRP A 127 -4.37 -11.50 -17.30
C TRP A 127 -5.41 -11.68 -18.39
N ASP A 128 -5.22 -12.74 -19.15
CA ASP A 128 -5.99 -13.18 -20.32
C ASP A 128 -7.04 -14.25 -19.97
N ASN A 129 -7.29 -14.46 -18.67
CA ASN A 129 -8.15 -15.51 -18.13
C ASN A 129 -7.59 -16.93 -18.23
N GLU A 130 -6.28 -17.09 -18.49
CA GLU A 130 -5.63 -18.40 -18.51
C GLU A 130 -5.66 -19.12 -17.15
N ARG A 131 -5.81 -20.45 -17.22
CA ARG A 131 -5.89 -21.37 -16.07
C ARG A 131 -5.08 -22.63 -16.36
N ASN A 132 -4.55 -23.25 -15.31
CA ASN A 132 -3.91 -24.56 -15.43
C ASN A 132 -4.93 -25.70 -15.56
N THR A 133 -4.45 -26.93 -15.71
CA THR A 133 -5.29 -28.15 -15.85
C THR A 133 -6.22 -28.40 -14.66
N ASN A 134 -5.91 -27.87 -13.49
CA ASN A 134 -6.74 -27.97 -12.28
C ASN A 134 -7.69 -26.77 -12.12
N GLY A 135 -7.83 -25.91 -13.13
CA GLY A 135 -8.67 -24.73 -13.11
C GLY A 135 -8.12 -23.55 -12.30
N ARG A 136 -6.90 -23.65 -11.76
CA ARG A 136 -6.27 -22.56 -10.99
C ARG A 136 -5.83 -21.43 -11.94
N PRO A 137 -6.15 -20.15 -11.65
CA PRO A 137 -5.71 -19.02 -12.46
C PRO A 137 -4.18 -19.00 -12.62
N LEU A 138 -3.71 -18.75 -13.84
CA LEU A 138 -2.32 -18.44 -14.15
C LEU A 138 -2.16 -16.92 -14.11
N ARG A 139 -1.83 -16.37 -12.94
CA ARG A 139 -1.74 -14.93 -12.72
C ARG A 139 -0.41 -14.56 -12.12
N ARG A 140 0.16 -13.48 -12.65
CA ARG A 140 1.32 -12.83 -12.06
C ARG A 140 0.85 -11.70 -11.15
N PHE A 141 1.35 -11.69 -9.91
CA PHE A 141 1.19 -10.59 -8.97
C PHE A 141 2.53 -10.22 -8.35
N THR A 142 2.75 -8.94 -8.12
CA THR A 142 3.96 -8.45 -7.47
C THR A 142 3.65 -7.41 -6.41
N CYS A 143 4.18 -7.60 -5.21
CA CYS A 143 4.13 -6.62 -4.13
C CYS A 143 5.45 -5.84 -4.09
N TYR A 144 5.38 -4.53 -4.13
CA TYR A 144 6.50 -3.63 -3.90
C TYR A 144 6.30 -2.88 -2.59
N LYS A 145 7.15 -3.15 -1.61
CA LYS A 145 7.16 -2.39 -0.35
C LYS A 145 8.20 -1.28 -0.45
N PHE A 146 7.78 -0.07 -0.13
CA PHE A 146 8.65 1.07 0.13
C PHE A 146 8.57 1.46 1.60
N CYS A 147 9.68 1.95 2.14
CA CYS A 147 9.80 2.46 3.49
C CYS A 147 10.77 3.63 3.45
N ARG A 148 10.31 4.86 3.70
CA ARG A 148 11.13 6.07 3.56
C ARG A 148 12.34 6.04 4.50
N GLN A 149 12.15 5.72 5.78
CA GLN A 149 13.20 5.65 6.78
C GLN A 149 14.23 4.58 6.41
N ALA A 150 13.79 3.37 6.06
CA ALA A 150 14.70 2.31 5.66
C ALA A 150 15.46 2.65 4.36
N SER A 151 14.80 3.27 3.37
CA SER A 151 15.44 3.73 2.15
C SER A 151 16.50 4.81 2.41
N LEU A 152 16.21 5.79 3.28
CA LEU A 152 17.16 6.83 3.67
C LEU A 152 18.35 6.26 4.45
N LEU A 153 18.11 5.32 5.38
CA LEU A 153 19.17 4.61 6.10
C LEU A 153 20.05 3.78 5.17
N ALA A 154 19.50 3.26 4.08
CA ALA A 154 20.23 2.57 3.02
C ALA A 154 20.95 3.52 2.04
N GLY A 155 20.93 4.84 2.28
CA GLY A 155 21.62 5.84 1.45
C GLY A 155 20.89 6.22 0.16
N GLN A 156 19.61 5.88 0.01
CA GLN A 156 18.83 6.28 -1.16
C GLN A 156 18.46 7.76 -1.08
N ALA A 157 18.45 8.44 -2.22
CA ALA A 157 18.10 9.86 -2.32
C ALA A 157 16.58 10.07 -2.23
N GLN A 158 16.18 11.14 -1.55
CA GLN A 158 14.77 11.56 -1.47
C GLN A 158 14.17 11.76 -2.87
N GLY A 159 13.02 11.11 -3.11
CA GLY A 159 12.35 11.15 -4.42
C GLY A 159 12.87 10.15 -5.45
N ASN A 160 13.85 9.33 -5.09
CA ASN A 160 14.37 8.23 -5.93
C ASN A 160 14.58 6.95 -5.09
N PHE A 161 13.55 6.60 -4.33
CA PHE A 161 13.50 5.38 -3.55
C PHE A 161 13.19 4.17 -4.42
N TRP A 162 13.94 3.09 -4.16
CA TRP A 162 13.70 1.75 -4.65
C TRP A 162 12.90 0.95 -3.61
N PRO A 163 12.09 -0.05 -4.03
CA PRO A 163 11.40 -0.91 -3.09
C PRO A 163 12.41 -1.57 -2.15
N VAL A 164 12.16 -1.51 -0.85
CA VAL A 164 12.94 -2.23 0.16
C VAL A 164 12.62 -3.73 0.17
N GLN A 165 11.49 -4.11 -0.42
CA GLN A 165 11.10 -5.49 -0.66
C GLN A 165 10.32 -5.59 -1.98
N THR A 166 10.63 -6.58 -2.81
CA THR A 166 9.84 -6.95 -3.99
C THR A 166 9.51 -8.44 -3.89
N LEU A 167 8.23 -8.79 -3.85
CA LEU A 167 7.75 -10.16 -3.71
C LEU A 167 6.80 -10.51 -4.84
N GLU A 168 7.08 -11.57 -5.59
CA GLU A 168 6.07 -12.19 -6.43
C GLU A 168 5.17 -13.09 -5.59
N PHE A 169 3.87 -13.00 -5.82
CA PHE A 169 2.86 -13.73 -5.08
C PHE A 169 1.72 -14.25 -5.96
N GLY A 170 1.96 -14.35 -7.27
CA GLY A 170 1.07 -15.02 -8.20
C GLY A 170 1.29 -16.54 -8.26
N THR A 171 0.72 -17.16 -9.27
CA THR A 171 0.93 -18.57 -9.66
C THR A 171 1.90 -18.73 -10.82
N ILE A 172 2.26 -17.63 -11.48
CA ILE A 172 3.31 -17.54 -12.49
C ILE A 172 4.24 -16.35 -12.19
N ASP A 173 5.49 -16.45 -12.65
CA ASP A 173 6.52 -15.41 -12.51
C ASP A 173 6.54 -14.43 -13.70
N GLY A 174 7.52 -13.52 -13.71
CA GLY A 174 7.71 -12.57 -14.81
C GLY A 174 8.09 -13.13 -16.17
N ASN A 175 8.45 -14.42 -16.24
CA ASN A 175 8.74 -15.14 -17.47
C ASN A 175 7.56 -16.04 -17.89
N ASN A 176 6.39 -15.89 -17.24
CA ASN A 176 5.23 -16.76 -17.38
C ASN A 176 5.50 -18.23 -17.01
N ALA A 177 6.53 -18.50 -16.19
CA ALA A 177 6.80 -19.84 -15.68
C ALA A 177 6.00 -20.09 -14.39
N PRO A 178 5.60 -21.34 -14.10
CA PRO A 178 4.94 -21.68 -12.84
C PRO A 178 5.74 -21.23 -11.61
N TYR A 179 5.06 -20.54 -10.69
CA TYR A 179 5.66 -19.98 -9.49
C TYR A 179 4.99 -20.56 -8.23
N ASN A 180 5.77 -21.27 -7.42
CA ASN A 180 5.30 -21.91 -6.18
C ASN A 180 5.69 -21.14 -4.92
N GLY A 181 6.27 -19.96 -5.04
CA GLY A 181 6.76 -19.18 -3.90
C GLY A 181 5.66 -18.66 -2.98
N CYS A 182 4.40 -18.64 -3.42
CA CYS A 182 3.22 -18.26 -2.64
C CYS A 182 2.12 -19.34 -2.77
N SER A 183 2.46 -20.56 -2.34
CA SER A 183 1.58 -21.74 -2.48
C SER A 183 0.88 -22.15 -1.19
N ALA A 184 1.25 -21.58 -0.05
CA ALA A 184 0.63 -21.81 1.25
C ALA A 184 0.74 -20.54 2.13
N PRO A 185 -0.08 -20.42 3.19
CA PRO A 185 0.03 -19.34 4.16
C PRO A 185 1.45 -19.21 4.74
N GLY A 186 1.88 -17.97 4.97
CA GLY A 186 3.16 -17.60 5.58
C GLY A 186 4.37 -17.67 4.64
N MET A 187 4.23 -18.18 3.41
CA MET A 187 5.37 -18.29 2.48
C MET A 187 5.82 -16.93 1.92
N ARG A 188 4.89 -15.97 1.81
CA ARG A 188 5.16 -14.62 1.33
C ARG A 188 4.47 -13.60 2.21
N THR A 189 5.27 -12.95 3.05
CA THR A 189 4.77 -11.92 3.96
C THR A 189 5.47 -10.57 3.75
N VAL A 190 4.70 -9.50 3.87
CA VAL A 190 5.18 -8.13 3.96
C VAL A 190 5.07 -7.68 5.41
N THR A 191 6.14 -7.11 5.93
CA THR A 191 6.21 -6.71 7.34
C THR A 191 6.21 -5.20 7.44
N ILE A 192 5.33 -4.60 8.26
CA ILE A 192 5.30 -3.16 8.55
C ILE A 192 5.67 -2.97 10.02
N THR A 193 6.72 -2.19 10.28
CA THR A 193 7.22 -2.04 11.66
C THR A 193 6.36 -1.03 12.44
N PRO A 194 6.29 -1.14 13.78
CA PRO A 194 5.65 -0.12 14.60
C PRO A 194 6.22 1.28 14.34
N ALA A 195 7.53 1.39 14.09
CA ALA A 195 8.15 2.68 13.77
C ALA A 195 7.57 3.32 12.50
N CYS A 196 7.31 2.53 11.46
CA CYS A 196 6.68 3.04 10.24
C CYS A 196 5.20 3.32 10.44
N ALA A 197 4.49 2.38 11.09
CA ALA A 197 3.06 2.51 11.33
C ALA A 197 2.74 3.73 12.19
N TYR A 198 3.53 4.03 13.23
CA TYR A 198 3.34 5.13 14.18
C TYR A 198 4.24 6.33 13.92
N GLN A 199 4.75 6.48 12.70
CA GLN A 199 5.65 7.59 12.37
C GLN A 199 5.03 8.94 12.77
N GLY A 200 5.79 9.74 13.53
CA GLY A 200 5.34 11.02 14.07
C GLY A 200 4.67 10.96 15.45
N CYS A 201 4.40 9.77 16.00
CA CYS A 201 3.98 9.60 17.39
C CYS A 201 5.19 9.42 18.32
N THR A 202 4.99 9.70 19.61
CA THR A 202 6.03 9.53 20.63
C THR A 202 6.16 8.07 21.05
N PRO A 203 7.37 7.47 21.03
CA PRO A 203 7.61 6.13 21.59
C PRO A 203 7.43 6.10 23.13
N PRO A 204 7.17 4.94 23.74
CA PRO A 204 7.06 3.61 23.11
C PRO A 204 5.79 3.44 22.28
N TYR A 205 5.89 2.74 21.15
CA TYR A 205 4.73 2.48 20.30
C TYR A 205 3.81 1.42 20.93
N PRO A 206 2.47 1.55 20.82
CA PRO A 206 1.54 0.58 21.41
C PRO A 206 1.66 -0.84 20.83
N LEU A 207 2.08 -0.95 19.57
CA LEU A 207 2.31 -2.23 18.91
C LEU A 207 3.73 -2.72 19.23
N SER A 208 3.85 -3.87 19.91
CA SER A 208 5.13 -4.47 20.31
C SER A 208 5.75 -5.41 19.26
N VAL A 209 4.98 -5.76 18.25
CA VAL A 209 5.39 -6.64 17.15
C VAL A 209 5.12 -5.96 15.81
N ASN A 210 5.74 -6.45 14.74
CA ASN A 210 5.43 -5.93 13.41
C ASN A 210 4.03 -6.36 12.96
N VAL A 211 3.38 -5.52 12.16
CA VAL A 211 2.22 -5.94 11.37
C VAL A 211 2.73 -6.84 10.26
N VAL A 212 2.09 -7.99 10.07
CA VAL A 212 2.44 -8.96 9.03
C VAL A 212 1.24 -9.07 8.09
N ILE A 213 1.50 -8.87 6.80
CA ILE A 213 0.53 -9.06 5.73
C ILE A 213 0.94 -10.31 4.95
N ASP A 214 0.09 -11.31 4.94
CA ASP A 214 0.24 -12.52 4.15
C ASP A 214 -0.30 -12.31 2.74
N LEU A 215 0.60 -12.39 1.76
CA LEU A 215 0.25 -12.24 0.34
C LEU A 215 -0.47 -13.48 -0.20
N PHE A 216 -0.43 -14.62 0.51
CA PHE A 216 -1.19 -15.81 0.13
C PHE A 216 -2.69 -15.59 0.27
N ASP A 217 -3.13 -14.99 1.38
CA ASP A 217 -4.55 -14.70 1.64
C ASP A 217 -5.09 -13.67 0.63
N ILE A 218 -4.30 -12.62 0.34
CA ILE A 218 -4.61 -11.66 -0.73
C ILE A 218 -4.71 -12.36 -2.10
N GLN A 219 -3.80 -13.31 -2.41
CA GLN A 219 -3.88 -14.10 -3.64
C GLN A 219 -5.20 -14.88 -3.71
N GLN A 220 -5.62 -15.54 -2.61
CA GLN A 220 -6.86 -16.32 -2.59
C GLN A 220 -8.09 -15.42 -2.75
N ALA A 221 -8.15 -14.29 -2.03
CA ALA A 221 -9.23 -13.31 -2.17
C ALA A 221 -9.38 -12.82 -3.62
N ILE A 222 -8.26 -12.54 -4.31
CA ILE A 222 -8.25 -12.17 -5.73
C ILE A 222 -8.77 -13.31 -6.63
N PHE A 223 -8.48 -14.56 -6.31
CA PHE A 223 -8.94 -15.71 -7.10
C PHE A 223 -10.42 -15.99 -6.93
N GLU A 224 -10.97 -15.74 -5.74
CA GLU A 224 -12.40 -15.88 -5.44
C GLU A 224 -13.26 -14.78 -6.07
N ALA A 225 -12.68 -13.60 -6.33
CA ALA A 225 -13.38 -12.45 -6.87
C ALA A 225 -13.51 -12.41 -8.41
N GLN A 226 -13.01 -13.44 -9.11
CA GLN A 226 -12.95 -13.52 -10.59
C GLN A 226 -14.24 -13.98 -11.25
#